data_AF-A0A7R9PQ81-F1
#
_entry.id   AF-A0A7R9PQ81-F1
#
_cell.length_a   1.000
_cell.length_b   1.000
_cell.length_c   1.000
_cell.angle_alpha   90.00
_cell.angle_beta   90.00
_cell.angle_gamma   90.00
#
_symmetry.space_group_name_H-M   'P 1'
#
loop_
_entity.id
_entity.type
_entity.pdbx_description
1 polymer ?
#
loop_
_entity_poly.entity_id
_entity_poly.type
_entity_poly.pdbx_seq_one_letter_code
_entity_poly.pdbx_strand_id
1 'polypeptide(L)'
;MLLCVTGSRETAFVYAVTSAGVAHAVTQSCSSGNLTECSCDSSRQGRSTPEGWKWGGCSDNLHYGVQFSRKFVDASEYVKATGTAKDKKRRNIRTRMNLHNNEAGRRVSLLLHKLY
;
A
#
# COMPACT_ATOMS: atom_id res chain seq x y z
N MET A 1 0.09 -15.03 15.63
CA MET A 1 1.11 -14.40 14.77
C MET A 1 1.94 -13.47 15.65
N LEU A 2 3.11 -13.92 16.12
CA LEU A 2 4.01 -13.14 16.96
C LEU A 2 4.69 -12.07 16.10
N LEU A 3 4.21 -10.83 16.12
CA LEU A 3 4.98 -9.71 15.59
C LEU A 3 6.16 -9.47 16.53
N CYS A 4 7.37 -9.62 16.00
CA CYS A 4 8.60 -9.25 16.70
C CYS A 4 8.50 -7.79 17.15
N VAL A 5 8.40 -7.56 18.46
CA VAL A 5 8.17 -6.24 19.08
C VAL A 5 9.46 -5.40 19.09
N THR A 6 10.56 -5.92 18.54
CA THR A 6 11.86 -5.24 18.44
C THR A 6 12.03 -4.61 17.05
N GLY A 7 12.78 -3.52 16.95
CA GLY A 7 13.05 -2.89 15.66
C GLY A 7 14.13 -3.70 14.94
N SER A 8 13.73 -4.62 14.06
CA SER A 8 14.65 -5.50 13.31
C SER A 8 14.47 -5.35 11.80
N ARG A 9 15.43 -5.85 11.01
CA ARG A 9 15.35 -5.82 9.53
C ARG A 9 14.21 -6.68 9.02
N GLU A 10 13.94 -7.81 9.66
CA GLU A 10 12.85 -8.73 9.36
C GLU A 10 11.50 -8.03 9.61
N THR A 11 11.40 -7.30 10.72
CA THR A 11 10.20 -6.50 11.02
C THR A 11 9.97 -5.45 9.94
N ALA A 12 11.03 -4.75 9.51
CA ALA A 12 10.93 -3.78 8.42
C ALA A 12 10.42 -4.40 7.11
N PHE A 13 10.91 -5.60 6.76
CA PHE A 13 10.42 -6.34 5.61
C PHE A 13 8.95 -6.74 5.75
N VAL A 14 8.51 -7.21 6.91
CA VAL A 14 7.10 -7.58 7.17
C VAL A 14 6.17 -6.37 6.97
N TYR A 15 6.52 -5.19 7.50
CA TYR A 15 5.73 -3.97 7.29
C TYR A 15 5.65 -3.60 5.81
N ALA A 16 6.78 -3.64 5.09
CA ALA A 16 6.82 -3.34 3.67
C ALA A 16 5.97 -4.32 2.84
N VAL A 17 6.17 -5.64 2.99
CA VAL A 17 5.42 -6.64 2.20
C VAL A 17 3.94 -6.67 2.55
N THR A 18 3.57 -6.44 3.81
CA THR A 18 2.16 -6.38 4.23
C THR A 18 1.47 -5.18 3.60
N SER A 19 2.09 -4.00 3.66
CA SER A 19 1.52 -2.78 3.05
C SER A 19 1.38 -2.89 1.52
N ALA A 20 2.35 -3.50 0.85
CA ALA A 20 2.30 -3.79 -0.59
C ALA A 20 1.22 -4.83 -0.92
N GLY A 21 1.10 -5.91 -0.12
CA GLY A 21 0.11 -6.95 -0.30
C GLY A 21 -1.32 -6.43 -0.16
N VAL A 22 -1.60 -5.57 0.83
CA VAL A 22 -2.91 -4.90 0.97
C VAL A 22 -3.19 -4.03 -0.26
N ALA A 23 -2.23 -3.24 -0.72
CA ALA A 23 -2.41 -2.39 -1.90
C ALA A 23 -2.73 -3.22 -3.15
N HIS A 24 -2.02 -4.33 -3.35
CA HIS A 24 -2.22 -5.24 -4.48
C HIS A 24 -3.58 -5.95 -4.41
N ALA A 25 -3.92 -6.55 -3.27
CA ALA A 25 -5.17 -7.30 -3.10
C ALA A 25 -6.42 -6.41 -3.29
N VAL A 26 -6.38 -5.18 -2.78
CA VAL A 26 -7.47 -4.21 -2.97
C VAL A 26 -7.57 -3.79 -4.43
N THR A 27 -6.44 -3.48 -5.07
CA THR A 27 -6.42 -3.11 -6.49
C THR A 27 -7.00 -4.21 -7.37
N GLN A 28 -6.59 -5.46 -7.14
CA GLN A 28 -7.11 -6.65 -7.84
C GLN A 28 -8.61 -6.85 -7.61
N SER A 29 -9.08 -6.62 -6.38
CA SER A 29 -10.51 -6.75 -6.06
C SER A 29 -11.34 -5.65 -6.72
N CYS A 30 -10.77 -4.46 -6.92
CA CYS A 30 -11.39 -3.37 -7.67
C CYS A 30 -11.51 -3.72 -9.15
N SER A 31 -10.46 -4.27 -9.77
CA SER A 31 -10.48 -4.62 -11.18
C SER A 31 -11.31 -5.86 -11.50
N SER A 32 -11.45 -6.77 -10.54
CA SER A 32 -12.38 -7.91 -10.66
C SER A 32 -13.85 -7.55 -10.43
N GLY A 33 -14.15 -6.31 -10.01
CA GLY A 33 -15.51 -5.87 -9.70
C GLY A 33 -16.08 -6.42 -8.39
N ASN A 34 -15.23 -6.92 -7.47
CA ASN A 34 -15.67 -7.47 -6.18
C ASN A 34 -16.00 -6.37 -5.15
N LEU A 35 -15.58 -5.13 -5.39
CA LEU A 35 -15.78 -3.99 -4.51
C LEU A 35 -16.56 -2.89 -5.23
N THR A 36 -17.55 -2.31 -4.56
CA THR A 36 -18.38 -1.24 -5.12
C THR A 36 -17.80 0.16 -4.90
N GLU A 37 -16.85 0.31 -3.96
CA GLU A 37 -16.26 1.61 -3.60
C GLU A 37 -15.11 2.05 -4.52
N CYS A 38 -14.72 1.20 -5.48
CA CYS A 38 -13.64 1.46 -6.42
C CYS A 38 -13.94 0.89 -7.80
N SER A 39 -13.19 1.37 -8.79
CA SER A 39 -13.31 0.95 -10.19
C SER A 39 -11.94 0.81 -10.85
N CYS A 40 -11.94 0.21 -12.04
CA CYS A 40 -10.80 0.21 -12.96
C CYS A 40 -10.28 1.64 -13.21
N ASP A 41 -9.01 1.76 -13.55
CA ASP A 41 -8.47 3.00 -14.10
C ASP A 41 -8.91 3.15 -15.55
N SER A 42 -9.67 4.21 -15.83
CA SER A 42 -10.16 4.55 -17.16
C SER A 42 -9.28 5.57 -17.90
N SER A 43 -8.15 5.98 -17.32
CA SER A 43 -7.29 7.05 -17.84
C SER A 43 -6.79 6.84 -19.27
N ARG A 44 -6.61 5.58 -19.68
CA ARG A 44 -6.15 5.19 -21.03
C ARG A 44 -7.24 4.55 -21.89
N GLN A 45 -8.44 4.31 -21.36
CA GLN A 45 -9.47 3.55 -22.07
C GLN A 45 -9.83 4.19 -23.41
N GLY A 46 -9.82 3.40 -24.49
CA GLY A 46 -10.18 3.83 -25.83
C GLY A 46 -9.14 4.68 -26.56
N ARG A 47 -7.99 4.97 -25.93
CA ARG A 47 -6.90 5.71 -26.55
C ARG A 47 -6.21 4.84 -27.61
N SER A 48 -6.11 5.33 -28.84
CA SER A 48 -5.36 4.69 -29.92
C SER A 48 -3.86 4.93 -29.76
N THR A 49 -3.05 3.95 -30.12
CA THR A 49 -1.59 4.10 -30.21
C THR A 49 -1.13 4.30 -31.66
N PRO A 50 0.09 4.81 -31.90
CA PRO A 50 0.64 4.97 -33.25
C PRO A 50 0.70 3.67 -34.06
N GLU A 51 0.78 2.53 -33.38
CA GLU A 51 0.87 1.20 -33.99
C GLU A 51 -0.51 0.61 -34.35
N GLY A 52 -1.60 1.36 -34.15
CA GLY A 52 -2.94 1.01 -34.63
C GLY A 52 -3.80 0.19 -33.67
N TRP A 53 -3.30 -0.16 -32.48
CA TRP A 53 -4.12 -0.81 -31.44
C TRP A 53 -4.74 0.23 -30.48
N LYS A 54 -5.81 -0.17 -29.78
CA LYS A 54 -6.52 0.68 -28.81
C LYS A 54 -6.42 0.09 -27.42
N TRP A 55 -6.16 0.93 -26.44
CA TRP A 55 -6.28 0.56 -25.04
C TRP A 55 -7.73 0.19 -24.71
N GLY A 56 -7.92 -0.93 -24.01
CA GLY A 56 -9.23 -1.44 -23.62
C GLY A 56 -9.13 -2.35 -22.41
N GLY A 57 -10.27 -2.90 -21.99
CA GLY A 57 -10.37 -3.76 -20.81
C GLY A 57 -10.51 -2.97 -19.51
N CYS A 58 -10.02 -3.55 -18.41
CA CYS A 58 -10.01 -2.96 -17.08
C CYS A 58 -8.56 -2.82 -16.62
N SER A 59 -8.03 -1.60 -16.59
CA SER A 59 -6.72 -1.34 -16.01
C SER A 59 -6.82 -1.30 -14.49
N ASP A 60 -5.83 -1.88 -13.82
CA ASP A 60 -5.73 -1.86 -12.36
C ASP A 60 -5.58 -0.43 -11.83
N ASN A 61 -6.47 -0.02 -10.91
CA ASN A 61 -6.38 1.29 -10.25
C ASN A 61 -5.47 1.22 -9.01
N LEU A 62 -4.16 1.14 -9.27
CA LEU A 62 -3.19 0.97 -8.20
C LEU A 62 -3.10 2.18 -7.26
N HIS A 63 -3.41 3.38 -7.76
CA HIS A 63 -3.44 4.58 -6.94
C HIS A 63 -4.48 4.45 -5.82
N TYR A 64 -5.67 3.94 -6.14
CA TYR A 64 -6.69 3.67 -5.13
C TYR A 64 -6.20 2.64 -4.10
N GLY A 65 -5.66 1.51 -4.54
CA GLY A 65 -5.18 0.46 -3.62
C GLY A 65 -4.06 0.94 -2.69
N VAL A 66 -3.13 1.76 -3.19
CA VAL A 66 -2.06 2.37 -2.37
C VAL A 66 -2.63 3.36 -1.34
N GLN A 67 -3.61 4.18 -1.73
CA GLN A 67 -4.28 5.10 -0.81
C GLN A 67 -5.07 4.37 0.27
N PHE A 68 -5.76 3.29 -0.11
CA PHE A 68 -6.45 2.42 0.84
C PHE A 68 -5.46 1.79 1.82
N SER A 69 -4.39 1.16 1.31
CA SER A 69 -3.34 0.56 2.14
C SER A 69 -2.73 1.57 3.11
N ARG A 70 -2.51 2.82 2.66
CA ARG A 70 -2.07 3.91 3.55
C ARG A 70 -3.05 4.18 4.68
N LYS A 71 -4.33 4.37 4.38
CA LYS A 71 -5.33 4.64 5.43
C LYS A 71 -5.50 3.46 6.38
N PHE A 72 -5.50 2.23 5.87
CA PHE A 72 -5.78 1.03 6.64
C PHE A 72 -4.58 0.57 7.47
N VAL A 73 -3.41 0.38 6.85
CA VAL A 73 -2.22 -0.19 7.51
C VAL A 73 -1.57 0.83 8.45
N ASP A 74 -1.58 2.12 8.10
CA ASP A 74 -0.95 3.13 8.94
C ASP A 74 -1.83 3.49 10.16
N ALA A 75 -3.13 3.19 10.15
CA ALA A 75 -4.05 3.48 11.25
C ALA A 75 -3.60 2.85 12.59
N SER A 76 -3.03 1.65 12.56
CA SER A 76 -2.54 0.98 13.77
C SER A 76 -1.36 1.71 14.42
N GLU A 77 -0.60 2.50 13.65
CA GLU A 77 0.57 3.23 14.16
C GLU A 77 0.19 4.50 14.95
N TYR A 78 -1.04 5.00 14.78
CA TYR A 78 -1.54 6.20 15.47
C TYR A 78 -2.22 5.91 16.81
N VAL A 79 -2.37 4.64 17.20
CA VAL A 79 -2.96 4.25 18.50
C VAL A 79 -2.15 4.87 19.64
N LYS A 80 -2.77 5.65 20.54
CA LYS A 80 -2.09 6.42 21.61
C LYS A 80 -1.29 5.53 22.58
N ALA A 81 -0.19 6.07 23.12
CA ALA A 81 0.71 5.34 24.02
C ALA A 81 0.26 5.58 25.43
N THR A 82 -0.05 4.49 26.11
CA THR A 82 0.01 4.43 27.56
C THR A 82 1.47 4.19 27.97
N GLY A 83 1.87 4.68 29.14
CA GLY A 83 3.21 4.47 29.68
C GLY A 83 4.03 5.75 29.91
N THR A 84 5.30 5.55 30.27
CA THR A 84 6.20 6.63 30.71
C THR A 84 6.62 7.53 29.54
N ALA A 85 7.20 8.70 29.85
CA ALA A 85 7.74 9.60 28.81
C ALA A 85 8.81 8.90 27.93
N LYS A 86 9.58 7.97 28.50
CA LYS A 86 10.59 7.17 27.80
C LYS A 86 9.94 6.18 26.81
N ASP A 87 8.83 5.56 27.20
CA ASP A 87 8.07 4.63 26.35
C ASP A 87 7.42 5.37 25.18
N LYS A 88 6.83 6.53 25.45
CA LYS A 88 6.27 7.43 24.42
C LYS A 88 7.34 7.84 23.38
N LYS A 89 8.55 8.19 23.83
CA LYS A 89 9.67 8.54 22.93
C LYS A 89 10.13 7.36 22.07
N ARG A 90 10.33 6.18 22.66
CA ARG A 90 10.75 4.97 21.91
C ARG A 90 9.70 4.59 20.87
N ARG A 91 8.42 4.70 21.23
CA ARG A 91 7.33 4.39 20.30
C ARG A 91 7.23 5.39 19.15
N ASN A 92 7.43 6.68 19.40
CA ASN A 92 7.49 7.68 18.32
C ASN A 92 8.55 7.32 17.25
N ILE A 93 9.74 6.88 17.68
CA ILE A 93 10.79 6.43 16.76
C ILE A 93 10.33 5.19 15.98
N ARG A 94 9.76 4.18 16.67
CA ARG A 94 9.25 2.95 16.02
C ARG A 94 8.13 3.25 15.02
N THR A 95 7.15 4.08 15.39
CA THR A 95 6.06 4.54 14.52
C THR A 95 6.62 5.17 13.25
N ARG A 96 7.62 6.06 13.35
CA ARG A 96 8.24 6.64 12.16
C ARG A 96 8.94 5.60 11.27
N MET A 97 9.63 4.62 11.85
CA MET A 97 10.24 3.53 11.09
C MET A 97 9.18 2.67 10.39
N ASN A 98 8.11 2.31 11.09
CA ASN A 98 7.02 1.49 10.55
C ASN A 98 6.32 2.20 9.37
N LEU A 99 5.99 3.48 9.53
CA LEU A 99 5.42 4.30 8.46
C LEU A 99 6.35 4.41 7.25
N HIS A 100 7.66 4.53 7.48
CA HIS A 100 8.66 4.51 6.41
C HIS A 100 8.69 3.17 5.67
N ASN A 101 8.70 2.06 6.40
CA ASN A 101 8.72 0.71 5.82
C ASN A 101 7.43 0.42 5.03
N ASN A 102 6.27 0.82 5.55
CA ASN A 102 4.99 0.72 4.84
C ASN A 102 5.05 1.51 3.52
N GLU A 103 5.59 2.72 3.56
CA GLU A 103 5.69 3.53 2.35
C GLU A 103 6.68 2.93 1.33
N ALA A 104 7.79 2.37 1.79
CA ALA A 104 8.72 1.66 0.93
C ALA A 104 8.03 0.49 0.20
N GLY A 105 7.21 -0.31 0.90
CA GLY A 105 6.41 -1.38 0.31
C GLY A 105 5.44 -0.88 -0.76
N ARG A 106 4.64 0.15 -0.45
CA ARG A 106 3.67 0.74 -1.39
C ARG A 106 4.32 1.32 -2.65
N ARG A 107 5.52 1.90 -2.53
CA ARG A 107 6.27 2.43 -3.68
C ARG A 107 6.71 1.34 -4.65
N VAL A 108 7.08 0.16 -4.15
CA VAL A 108 7.42 -0.97 -5.01
C VAL A 108 6.23 -1.33 -5.89
N SER A 109 5.02 -1.40 -5.33
CA SER A 109 3.81 -1.64 -6.14
C SER A 109 3.66 -0.62 -7.27
N LEU A 110 3.85 0.68 -6.99
CA LEU A 110 3.75 1.75 -7.99
C LEU A 110 4.84 1.67 -9.06
N LEU A 111 6.07 1.31 -8.67
CA LEU A 111 7.19 1.19 -9.59
C LEU A 111 6.99 0.01 -10.53
N LEU A 112 6.54 -1.13 -10.01
CA LEU A 112 6.22 -2.30 -10.81
C LEU A 112 5.19 -1.93 -11.88
N HIS A 113 4.07 -1.31 -11.51
CA HIS A 113 3.04 -0.91 -12.48
C HIS A 113 3.51 0.09 -13.56
N LYS A 114 4.58 0.87 -13.32
CA LYS A 114 5.15 1.76 -14.35
C LYS A 114 6.06 1.04 -15.33
N LEU A 115 6.49 -0.17 -15.02
CA LEU A 115 7.36 -0.99 -15.87
C LEU A 115 6.58 -1.88 -16.84
N TYR A 116 5.24 -1.90 -16.75
CA TYR A 116 4.32 -2.66 -17.59
C TYR A 116 3.32 -1.71 -18.27
#